data_AF-M9UG70-F1
#
_entry.id   AF-M9UG70-F1
#
_cell.length_a   1.000
_cell.length_b   1.000
_cell.length_c   1.000
_cell.angle_alpha   90.00
_cell.angle_beta   90.00
_cell.angle_gamma   90.00
#
_symmetry.space_group_name_H-M   'P 1'
#
loop_
_entity.id
_entity.type
_entity.pdbx_description
1 polymer ?
#
loop_
_entity_poly.entity_id
_entity_poly.type
_entity_poly.pdbx_seq_one_letter_code
_entity_poly.pdbx_strand_id
1 'polypeptide(L)'
;MVSKQVISTNIINEDKRKLQLLYIIRQIGKLTEKSIIMLLYELKQKGVDLGYQFNVIGNNVFSLMAKEDLTSLLYLGLIENDPVSKKIGISNNGIEILDKTQIEEDFKNKVAQALNEIKTKILAYDEEYNLKIKNEMKLRRR
;
A
#
# COMPACT_ATOMS: atom_id res chain seq x y z
N MET A 1 26.93 -30.35 10.99
CA MET A 1 27.26 -28.94 11.30
C MET A 1 26.44 -28.05 10.39
N VAL A 2 25.58 -27.21 10.98
CA VAL A 2 24.63 -26.38 10.26
C VAL A 2 25.35 -25.13 9.75
N SER A 3 25.50 -25.00 8.43
CA SER A 3 25.98 -23.78 7.80
C SER A 3 24.88 -22.72 7.92
N LYS A 4 25.09 -21.76 8.82
CA LYS A 4 24.29 -20.54 8.93
C LYS A 4 24.48 -19.76 7.62
N GLN A 5 23.56 -19.95 6.68
CA GLN A 5 23.54 -19.16 5.45
C GLN A 5 23.40 -17.70 5.86
N VAL A 6 24.42 -16.92 5.54
CA VAL A 6 24.48 -15.48 5.68
C VAL A 6 23.35 -14.92 4.81
N ILE A 7 22.24 -14.55 5.45
CA ILE A 7 21.14 -13.85 4.79
C ILE A 7 21.72 -12.52 4.34
N SER A 8 21.94 -12.42 3.02
CA SER A 8 22.63 -11.31 2.39
C SER A 8 21.95 -9.99 2.68
N THR A 9 22.76 -8.95 2.86
CA THR A 9 22.34 -7.53 2.98
C THR A 9 21.52 -7.01 1.79
N ASN A 10 21.34 -7.78 0.72
CA ASN A 10 20.47 -7.45 -0.42
C ASN A 10 18.98 -7.75 -0.19
N ILE A 11 18.64 -8.60 0.78
CA ILE A 11 17.22 -8.93 1.11
C ILE A 11 16.59 -7.81 1.95
N ILE A 12 17.42 -7.07 2.71
CA ILE A 12 16.99 -6.01 3.64
C ILE A 12 16.45 -4.77 2.89
N ASN A 13 16.92 -4.50 1.67
CA ASN A 13 16.43 -3.39 0.86
C ASN A 13 15.05 -3.68 0.23
N GLU A 14 14.75 -4.94 -0.10
CA GLU A 14 13.39 -5.34 -0.48
C GLU A 14 12.43 -5.37 0.72
N ASP A 15 12.94 -5.62 1.93
CA ASP A 15 12.18 -5.57 3.18
C ASP A 15 11.83 -4.14 3.61
N LYS A 16 12.73 -3.16 3.48
CA LYS A 16 12.45 -1.79 3.92
C LYS A 16 11.25 -1.17 3.18
N ARG A 17 11.18 -1.32 1.86
CA ARG A 17 10.09 -0.75 1.05
C ARG A 17 8.74 -1.39 1.39
N LYS A 18 8.70 -2.72 1.55
CA LYS A 18 7.48 -3.45 1.92
C LYS A 18 7.02 -3.11 3.33
N LEU A 19 7.94 -2.94 4.28
CA LEU A 19 7.63 -2.47 5.64
C LEU A 19 7.08 -1.04 5.64
N GLN A 20 7.67 -0.15 4.85
CA GLN A 20 7.18 1.23 4.67
C GLN A 20 5.78 1.25 4.04
N LEU A 21 5.53 0.42 3.02
CA LEU A 21 4.21 0.24 2.42
C LEU A 21 3.19 -0.28 3.46
N LEU A 22 3.57 -1.29 4.23
CA LEU A 22 2.73 -1.86 5.29
C LEU A 22 2.36 -0.80 6.35
N TYR A 23 3.32 0.03 6.74
CA TYR A 23 3.09 1.17 7.64
C TYR A 23 2.11 2.19 7.05
N ILE A 24 2.27 2.58 5.78
CA ILE A 24 1.35 3.50 5.11
C ILE A 24 -0.08 2.94 5.09
N ILE A 25 -0.24 1.65 4.78
CA ILE A 25 -1.55 0.97 4.78
C ILE A 25 -2.17 1.01 6.19
N ARG A 26 -1.39 0.78 7.25
CA ARG A 26 -1.86 0.93 8.64
C ARG A 26 -2.40 2.34 8.93
N GLN A 27 -1.71 3.38 8.46
CA GLN A 27 -2.09 4.76 8.75
C GLN A 27 -3.36 5.20 8.00
N ILE A 28 -3.53 4.76 6.74
CA ILE A 28 -4.67 5.19 5.92
C ILE A 28 -5.92 4.33 6.14
N GLY A 29 -5.75 3.09 6.59
CA GLY A 29 -6.84 2.12 6.78
C GLY A 29 -7.12 1.32 5.51
N LYS A 30 -8.41 1.03 5.25
CA LYS A 30 -8.83 0.15 4.16
C LYS A 30 -9.05 0.93 2.86
N LEU A 31 -8.36 0.55 1.79
CA LEU A 31 -8.47 1.15 0.45
C LEU A 31 -8.45 0.07 -0.63
N THR A 32 -9.04 0.34 -1.80
CA THR A 32 -8.83 -0.54 -2.97
C THR A 32 -7.38 -0.50 -3.44
N GLU A 33 -6.91 -1.57 -4.11
CA GLU A 33 -5.55 -1.62 -4.71
C GLU A 33 -5.26 -0.37 -5.56
N LYS A 34 -6.22 0.06 -6.39
CA LYS A 34 -6.09 1.24 -7.24
C LYS A 34 -5.88 2.52 -6.43
N SER A 35 -6.59 2.67 -5.31
CA SER A 35 -6.46 3.82 -4.43
C SER A 35 -5.17 3.79 -3.62
N ILE A 36 -4.64 2.62 -3.28
CA ILE A 36 -3.31 2.51 -2.67
C ILE A 36 -2.24 2.95 -3.66
N ILE A 37 -2.32 2.53 -4.93
CA ILE A 37 -1.38 2.98 -5.98
C ILE A 37 -1.45 4.50 -6.16
N MET A 38 -2.66 5.08 -6.20
CA MET A 38 -2.85 6.53 -6.25
C MET A 38 -2.28 7.22 -5.00
N LEU A 39 -2.51 6.68 -3.80
CA LEU A 39 -1.93 7.19 -2.55
C LEU A 39 -0.40 7.23 -2.61
N LEU A 40 0.24 6.15 -3.06
CA LEU A 40 1.70 6.09 -3.17
C LEU A 40 2.26 7.10 -4.17
N TYR A 41 1.54 7.35 -5.27
CA TYR A 41 1.90 8.38 -6.22
C TYR A 41 1.80 9.79 -5.61
N GLU A 42 0.70 10.09 -4.92
CA GLU A 42 0.51 11.39 -4.26
C GLU A 42 1.52 11.61 -3.12
N LEU A 43 1.83 10.57 -2.35
CA LEU A 43 2.90 10.58 -1.34
C LEU A 43 4.25 10.91 -1.98
N LYS A 44 4.57 10.32 -3.14
CA LYS A 44 5.79 10.66 -3.89
C LYS A 44 5.81 12.12 -4.32
N GLN A 45 4.69 12.68 -4.78
CA GLN A 45 4.59 14.12 -5.09
C GLN A 45 4.80 15.01 -3.86
N LYS A 46 4.54 14.49 -2.66
CA LYS A 46 4.78 15.16 -1.37
C LYS A 46 6.15 14.86 -0.76
N GLY A 47 7.07 14.24 -1.52
CA GLY A 47 8.43 13.95 -1.08
C GLY A 47 8.59 12.66 -0.27
N VAL A 48 7.54 11.83 -0.17
CA VAL A 48 7.60 10.49 0.41
C VAL A 48 7.77 9.48 -0.74
N ASP A 49 8.99 9.29 -1.20
CA ASP A 49 9.30 8.35 -2.30
C ASP A 49 9.77 6.99 -1.76
N LEU A 50 8.99 5.94 -2.04
CA LEU A 50 9.32 4.55 -1.71
C LEU A 50 10.13 3.86 -2.83
N GLY A 51 10.46 4.58 -3.92
CA GLY A 51 11.19 4.05 -5.07
C GLY A 51 10.31 3.35 -6.10
N TYR A 52 8.98 3.50 -6.02
CA TYR A 52 8.06 2.98 -7.03
C TYR A 52 8.11 3.82 -8.31
N GLN A 53 8.06 3.13 -9.45
CA GLN A 53 7.85 3.73 -10.75
C GLN A 53 6.36 3.80 -11.05
N PHE A 54 5.90 4.96 -11.52
CA PHE A 54 4.50 5.21 -11.84
C PHE A 54 4.35 5.58 -13.31
N ASN A 55 3.35 4.99 -13.95
CA ASN A 55 2.85 5.41 -15.25
C ASN A 55 1.52 6.14 -15.05
N VAL A 56 1.39 7.34 -15.62
CA VAL A 56 0.18 8.15 -15.52
C VAL A 56 -0.42 8.32 -16.91
N ILE A 57 -1.67 7.89 -17.09
CA ILE A 57 -2.40 8.03 -18.36
C ILE A 57 -3.75 8.67 -18.05
N GLY A 58 -3.89 9.95 -18.42
CA GLY A 58 -5.01 10.78 -17.99
C GLY A 58 -5.08 10.83 -16.47
N ASN A 59 -6.22 10.45 -15.90
CA ASN A 59 -6.43 10.40 -14.44
C ASN A 59 -6.11 9.03 -13.81
N ASN A 60 -5.53 8.09 -14.57
CA ASN A 60 -5.19 6.77 -14.05
C ASN A 60 -3.69 6.66 -13.75
N VAL A 61 -3.38 6.18 -12.55
CA VAL A 61 -2.03 5.93 -12.08
C VAL A 61 -1.82 4.42 -11.94
N PHE A 62 -0.70 3.93 -12.47
CA PHE A 62 -0.33 2.52 -12.45
C PHE A 62 1.09 2.34 -11.95
N SER A 63 1.34 1.26 -11.22
CA SER A 63 2.69 0.82 -10.86
C SER A 63 2.72 -0.69 -10.75
N LEU A 64 3.47 -1.36 -11.63
CA LEU A 64 3.64 -2.81 -11.59
C LEU A 64 4.35 -3.22 -10.30
N MET A 65 5.40 -2.49 -9.92
CA MET A 65 6.17 -2.74 -8.69
C MET A 65 5.30 -2.62 -7.44
N ALA A 66 4.47 -1.58 -7.32
CA ALA A 66 3.59 -1.43 -6.16
C ALA A 66 2.55 -2.56 -6.10
N LYS A 67 2.03 -3.00 -7.26
CA LYS A 67 1.11 -4.13 -7.35
C LYS A 67 1.78 -5.45 -6.92
N GLU A 68 3.01 -5.69 -7.34
CA GLU A 68 3.79 -6.88 -6.95
C GLU A 68 4.08 -6.92 -5.45
N ASP A 69 4.42 -5.77 -4.85
CA ASP A 69 4.64 -5.69 -3.40
C ASP A 69 3.32 -5.86 -2.62
N LEU A 70 2.20 -5.29 -3.07
CA LEU A 70 0.88 -5.55 -2.48
C LEU A 70 0.50 -7.04 -2.57
N THR A 71 0.75 -7.65 -3.72
CA THR A 71 0.52 -9.08 -3.95
C THR A 71 1.38 -9.92 -3.00
N SER A 72 2.66 -9.57 -2.85
CA SER A 72 3.57 -10.25 -1.92
C SER A 72 3.11 -10.13 -0.47
N LEU A 73 2.68 -8.94 -0.04
CA LEU A 73 2.16 -8.71 1.32
C LEU A 73 0.86 -9.49 1.57
N LEU A 74 -0.01 -9.64 0.56
CA LEU A 74 -1.20 -10.49 0.63
C LEU A 74 -0.83 -11.98 0.78
N TYR A 75 0.13 -12.46 -0.01
CA TYR A 75 0.61 -13.85 0.08
C TYR A 75 1.26 -14.17 1.43
N LEU A 76 1.98 -13.20 2.00
CA LEU A 76 2.56 -13.31 3.34
C LEU A 76 1.52 -13.13 4.47
N GLY A 77 0.27 -12.79 4.13
CA GLY A 77 -0.80 -12.55 5.10
C GLY A 77 -0.57 -11.34 6.00
N LEU A 78 0.24 -10.36 5.56
CA LEU A 78 0.52 -9.11 6.30
C LEU A 78 -0.50 -8.02 6.02
N ILE A 79 -1.15 -8.10 4.86
CA ILE A 79 -2.35 -7.35 4.52
C ILE A 79 -3.44 -8.32 4.07
N GLU A 80 -4.68 -7.88 4.10
CA GLU A 80 -5.84 -8.72 3.79
C GLU A 80 -6.85 -7.97 2.93
N ASN A 81 -7.57 -8.73 2.11
CA ASN A 81 -8.68 -8.21 1.32
C ASN A 81 -9.99 -8.42 2.07
N ASP A 82 -10.75 -7.35 2.23
CA ASP A 82 -12.12 -7.44 2.70
C ASP A 82 -12.99 -8.16 1.65
N PRO A 83 -13.68 -9.26 2.03
CA PRO A 83 -14.35 -10.12 1.05
C PRO A 83 -15.52 -9.41 0.34
N VAL A 84 -16.12 -8.40 0.98
CA VAL A 84 -17.29 -7.67 0.48
C VAL A 84 -16.86 -6.44 -0.32
N SER A 85 -16.06 -5.57 0.29
CA SER A 85 -15.65 -4.30 -0.30
C SER A 85 -14.44 -4.41 -1.23
N LYS A 86 -13.71 -5.55 -1.20
CA LYS A 86 -12.45 -5.76 -1.93
C LYS A 86 -11.36 -4.74 -1.58
N LYS A 87 -11.50 -4.03 -0.47
CA LYS A 87 -10.48 -3.12 0.04
C LYS A 87 -9.41 -3.91 0.78
N ILE A 88 -8.17 -3.49 0.58
CA ILE A 88 -6.98 -3.99 1.25
C ILE A 88 -6.82 -3.21 2.56
N GLY A 89 -6.58 -3.91 3.66
CA GLY A 89 -6.20 -3.35 4.96
C GLY A 89 -5.08 -4.16 5.60
N ILE A 90 -4.53 -3.66 6.71
CA ILE A 90 -3.54 -4.40 7.49
C ILE A 90 -4.19 -5.59 8.21
N SER A 91 -3.50 -6.74 8.27
CA SER A 91 -3.92 -7.90 9.05
C SER A 91 -3.34 -7.86 10.47
N ASN A 92 -3.77 -8.79 11.34
CA ASN A 92 -3.15 -8.96 12.67
C ASN A 92 -1.65 -9.29 12.57
N ASN A 93 -1.26 -10.16 11.64
CA ASN A 93 0.16 -10.49 11.42
C ASN A 93 0.96 -9.25 10.96
N GLY A 94 0.36 -8.41 10.12
CA GLY A 94 0.97 -7.14 9.70
C GLY A 94 1.17 -6.18 10.86
N ILE A 95 0.19 -6.09 11.77
CA ILE A 95 0.30 -5.27 12.99
C ILE A 95 1.47 -5.78 13.86
N GLU A 96 1.52 -7.08 14.12
CA GLU A 96 2.61 -7.67 14.91
C GLU A 96 3.99 -7.43 14.33
N ILE A 97 4.14 -7.53 13.00
CA ILE A 97 5.41 -7.25 12.32
C ILE A 97 5.80 -5.78 12.50
N LEU A 98 4.86 -4.85 12.33
CA LEU A 98 5.14 -3.43 12.53
C LEU A 98 5.50 -3.10 13.98
N ASP A 99 4.86 -3.75 14.96
CA ASP A 99 5.14 -3.51 16.38
C ASP A 99 6.52 -4.06 16.79
N LYS A 100 7.02 -5.09 16.11
CA LYS A 100 8.35 -5.70 16.32
C LYS A 100 9.46 -5.05 15.51
N THR A 101 9.13 -4.18 14.54
CA THR A 101 10.09 -3.64 13.57
C THR A 101 10.27 -2.14 13.73
N GLN A 102 11.51 -1.67 13.77
CA GLN A 102 11.79 -0.25 13.85
C GLN A 102 11.67 0.41 12.46
N ILE A 103 10.77 1.38 12.35
CA ILE A 103 10.66 2.28 11.21
C ILE A 103 11.25 3.64 11.60
N GLU A 104 12.06 4.21 10.71
CA GLU A 104 12.71 5.52 10.89
C GLU A 104 11.69 6.62 11.22
N GLU A 105 11.96 7.39 12.27
CA GLU A 105 11.01 8.40 12.76
C GLU A 105 10.81 9.55 11.77
N ASP A 106 11.87 9.95 11.05
CA ASP A 106 11.78 10.92 9.96
C ASP A 106 10.79 10.47 8.88
N PHE A 107 10.82 9.18 8.51
CA PHE A 107 9.86 8.62 7.56
C PHE A 107 8.42 8.69 8.09
N LYS A 108 8.20 8.30 9.36
CA LYS A 108 6.86 8.37 9.98
C LYS A 108 6.32 9.80 9.98
N ASN A 109 7.15 10.78 10.33
CA ASN A 109 6.77 12.19 10.36
C ASN A 109 6.40 12.71 8.97
N LYS A 110 7.21 12.39 7.94
CA LYS A 110 6.91 12.75 6.55
C LYS A 110 5.60 12.12 6.05
N VAL A 111 5.37 10.85 6.37
CA VAL A 111 4.11 10.15 6.04
C VAL A 111 2.93 10.84 6.73
N ALA A 112 3.02 11.10 8.03
CA ALA A 112 1.94 11.74 8.79
C ALA A 112 1.59 13.12 8.24
N GLN A 113 2.61 13.95 7.95
CA GLN A 113 2.41 15.27 7.34
C GLN A 113 1.76 15.17 5.96
N ALA A 114 2.30 14.33 5.07
CA ALA A 114 1.75 14.17 3.72
C ALA A 114 0.31 13.63 3.76
N LEU A 115 0.01 12.67 4.64
CA LEU A 115 -1.34 12.13 4.81
C LEU A 115 -2.35 13.17 5.30
N ASN A 116 -1.96 14.07 6.20
CA ASN A 116 -2.84 15.16 6.63
C ASN A 116 -3.32 16.03 5.46
N GLU A 117 -2.48 16.21 4.43
CA GLU A 117 -2.83 17.00 3.25
C GLU A 117 -3.65 16.23 2.21
N ILE A 118 -3.36 14.94 2.00
CA ILE A 118 -3.92 14.19 0.86
C ILE A 118 -5.04 13.21 1.25
N LYS A 119 -5.24 12.91 2.54
CA LYS A 119 -6.17 11.85 2.99
C LYS A 119 -7.59 12.03 2.47
N THR A 120 -8.14 13.24 2.56
CA THR A 120 -9.51 13.52 2.05
C THR A 120 -9.62 13.26 0.56
N LYS A 121 -8.61 13.68 -0.23
CA LYS A 121 -8.55 13.44 -1.68
C LYS A 121 -8.53 11.95 -1.99
N ILE A 122 -7.71 11.18 -1.28
CA ILE A 122 -7.59 9.73 -1.49
C ILE A 122 -8.87 8.99 -1.12
N LEU A 123 -9.53 9.36 -0.01
CA LEU A 123 -10.80 8.75 0.38
C LEU A 123 -11.92 9.04 -0.62
N ALA A 124 -11.99 10.27 -1.15
CA ALA A 124 -12.94 10.61 -2.19
C ALA A 124 -12.68 9.81 -3.48
N TYR A 125 -11.42 9.70 -3.89
CA TYR A 125 -11.02 8.89 -5.05
C TYR A 125 -11.40 7.41 -4.88
N ASP A 126 -11.21 6.84 -3.70
CA ASP A 126 -11.58 5.46 -3.42
C ASP A 126 -13.09 5.23 -3.48
N GLU A 127 -13.88 6.15 -2.94
CA GLU A 127 -15.33 6.05 -3.00
C GLU A 127 -15.86 6.16 -4.44
N GLU A 128 -15.34 7.11 -5.23
CA GLU A 128 -15.69 7.23 -6.65
C GLU A 128 -15.39 5.93 -7.41
N TYR A 129 -14.22 5.34 -7.16
CA TYR A 129 -13.83 4.08 -7.80
C TYR A 129 -14.73 2.91 -7.39
N ASN A 130 -15.07 2.80 -6.10
CA ASN A 130 -15.98 1.77 -5.60
C ASN A 130 -17.38 1.87 -6.23
N LEU A 131 -17.89 3.08 -6.42
CA LEU A 131 -19.18 3.31 -7.08
C LEU A 131 -19.14 2.86 -8.56
N LYS A 132 -18.05 3.16 -9.28
CA LYS A 132 -17.86 2.71 -10.66
C LYS A 132 -17.89 1.18 -10.76
N ILE A 133 -17.13 0.48 -9.90
CA ILE A 133 -17.12 -0.99 -9.87
C ILE A 133 -18.52 -1.56 -9.59
N LYS A 134 -19.22 -1.03 -8.58
CA LYS A 134 -20.58 -1.49 -8.22
C LYS A 134 -21.56 -1.33 -9.38
N ASN A 135 -21.47 -0.23 -10.13
CA ASN A 135 -22.33 0.02 -11.29
C ASN A 135 -22.03 -0.95 -12.44
N GLU A 136 -20.75 -1.19 -12.73
CA GLU A 136 -20.34 -2.18 -13.75
C GLU A 136 -20.84 -3.60 -13.40
N MET A 137 -20.74 -4.00 -12.12
CA MET A 137 -21.25 -5.29 -11.67
C MET A 137 -22.76 -5.43 -11.83
N LYS A 138 -23.52 -4.35 -11.59
CA LYS A 138 -24.99 -4.35 -11.80
C LYS A 138 -25.35 -4.49 -13.27
N LEU A 139 -24.63 -3.81 -14.16
CA LEU A 139 -24.86 -3.90 -15.61
C LEU A 139 -24.59 -5.31 -16.15
N ARG A 140 -23.56 -6.00 -15.67
CA ARG A 140 -23.24 -7.38 -16.07
C ARG A 140 -24.25 -8.43 -15.62
N ARG A 141 -25.15 -8.09 -14.69
CA ARG A 141 -26.20 -8.98 -14.16
C ARG A 141 -27.57 -8.75 -14.80
N ARG A 142 -27.68 -7.76 -15.70
CA ARG A 142 -28.87 -7.50 -16.52
C ARG A 142 -28.66 -8.14 -17.89
#